data_AF-A0A7Y7L8A9-F1
#
_entry.id   AF-A0A7Y7L8A9-F1
#
_cell.length_a   1.000
_cell.length_b   1.000
_cell.length_c   1.000
_cell.angle_alpha   90.00
_cell.angle_beta   90.00
_cell.angle_gamma   90.00
#
_symmetry.space_group_name_H-M   'P 1'
#
loop_
_entity.id
_entity.type
_entity.pdbx_description
1 polymer ?
#
loop_
_entity_poly.entity_id
_entity_poly.type
_entity_poly.pdbx_seq_one_letter_code
_entity_poly.pdbx_strand_id
1 'polypeptide(L)'
;MKKILLLCAFLFAGLGLRAQTLPWSQRMANTAIYIWADSLPGANWSYDQGIVLQGLQSVWQQSTRSEYFTYIQKAMDRYVGADGSIRTYKAKDYTLDNILSGRSLLFLQQVLGTEKYYKAASLLRKQLDEQPKTPEGGFWHKKRYTNQMWLDGLYMAEPFYAEYASVYHEDADFDQIADQFIWMEQHARDAKTGLLYHAWDQSKKDRWANPQTGLSASLWARADGWYAMALVDVLPYFPANHPKRAALVAILNRLAVAIQACQDQGTGLWYQVLDKGNKKGNYLEASASCMFVYTLAKGVREGYLPQKYLPAARKAYDGIIKNFIETDADGQVNLKGTAGAVGVGGEPYRDGSYEYYTGVKTVTNETKGVGSFMLASVEMERLANLNAGKGKTVLLDSYFNNEYHKDVTGKNIPFHYKWEEQDNNGFSFFGEIFNNHGLHTQTLNEAPDDVNLKKAAAYIIVDPDIPKENPDAKYIEEPHIKAISNWVKNGGILVVLNNDTGNAEFVHLNKLMAKFGISFNQNSVNRVVGRNFEQGAINIPADNSIFKTARKVYIKELSTLQLTSPAVSQLINGKDVIVATAKYGKGTVFAVGDPWFYNEYTDGRKLPPDYDNFKAANDLVGWLVKQIPQTKK
;
A
#
# COMPACT_ATOMS: atom_id res chain seq x y z
N MET A 1 -65.18 -39.61 25.85
CA MET A 1 -64.40 -38.45 26.34
C MET A 1 -62.90 -38.73 26.23
N LYS A 2 -62.25 -38.30 25.15
CA LYS A 2 -60.78 -38.18 25.08
C LYS A 2 -60.44 -36.96 24.20
N LYS A 3 -59.62 -36.08 24.78
CA LYS A 3 -59.23 -34.76 24.29
C LYS A 3 -58.30 -34.88 23.07
N ILE A 4 -58.54 -34.05 22.05
CA ILE A 4 -57.60 -33.78 20.96
C ILE A 4 -56.72 -32.61 21.40
N LEU A 5 -55.41 -32.84 21.55
CA LEU A 5 -54.40 -31.80 21.73
C LEU A 5 -53.90 -31.39 20.34
N LEU A 6 -54.05 -30.12 19.97
CA LEU A 6 -53.30 -29.50 18.89
C LEU A 6 -51.87 -29.23 19.38
N LEU A 7 -50.88 -29.81 18.69
CA LEU A 7 -49.47 -29.46 18.84
C LEU A 7 -49.11 -28.44 17.74
N CYS A 8 -48.86 -27.19 18.10
CA CYS A 8 -48.24 -26.21 17.21
C CYS A 8 -46.72 -26.45 17.18
N ALA A 9 -46.20 -26.95 16.07
CA ALA A 9 -44.76 -27.02 15.82
C ALA A 9 -44.30 -25.70 15.18
N PHE A 10 -43.61 -24.86 15.95
CA PHE A 10 -42.84 -23.74 15.42
C PHE A 10 -41.56 -24.27 14.77
N LEU A 11 -41.53 -24.30 13.44
CA LEU A 11 -40.30 -24.47 12.66
C LEU A 11 -39.52 -23.14 12.69
N PHE A 12 -38.55 -23.02 13.59
CA PHE A 12 -37.49 -22.02 13.45
C PHE A 12 -36.57 -22.46 12.30
N ALA A 13 -36.84 -21.96 11.09
CA ALA A 13 -35.86 -21.96 10.02
C ALA A 13 -34.76 -20.96 10.40
N GLY A 14 -33.71 -21.46 11.05
CA GLY A 14 -32.49 -20.70 11.27
C GLY A 14 -31.83 -20.42 9.93
N LEU A 15 -32.11 -19.25 9.34
CA LEU A 15 -31.26 -18.62 8.35
C LEU A 15 -29.96 -18.27 9.07
N GLY A 16 -29.00 -19.20 9.06
CA GLY A 16 -27.63 -18.92 9.41
C GLY A 16 -27.10 -17.88 8.42
N LEU A 17 -27.13 -16.61 8.81
CA LEU A 17 -26.23 -15.59 8.29
C LEU A 17 -24.82 -16.17 8.47
N ARG A 18 -24.24 -16.74 7.42
CA ARG A 18 -22.80 -16.99 7.39
C ARG A 18 -22.17 -15.62 7.43
N ALA A 19 -21.73 -15.20 8.62
CA ALA A 19 -20.85 -14.05 8.76
C ALA A 19 -19.70 -14.27 7.77
N GLN A 20 -19.50 -13.31 6.87
CA GLN A 20 -18.42 -13.40 5.90
C GLN A 20 -17.11 -13.50 6.68
N THR A 21 -16.38 -14.59 6.49
CA THR A 21 -15.09 -14.78 7.15
C THR A 21 -14.15 -13.68 6.67
N LEU A 22 -13.56 -12.93 7.61
CA LEU A 22 -12.59 -11.89 7.30
C LEU A 22 -11.41 -12.44 6.47
N PRO A 23 -10.81 -11.63 5.58
CA PRO A 23 -9.57 -11.99 4.89
C PRO A 23 -8.45 -12.37 5.86
N TRP A 24 -7.49 -13.18 5.41
CA TRP A 24 -6.40 -13.68 6.26
C TRP A 24 -5.53 -12.55 6.82
N SER A 25 -5.32 -11.48 6.05
CA SER A 25 -4.63 -10.27 6.51
C SER A 25 -5.27 -9.69 7.77
N GLN A 26 -6.58 -9.46 7.74
CA GLN A 26 -7.36 -8.93 8.85
C GLN A 26 -7.46 -9.91 10.03
N ARG A 27 -7.55 -11.22 9.77
CA ARG A 27 -7.57 -12.22 10.85
C ARG A 27 -6.24 -12.23 11.61
N MET A 28 -5.11 -12.23 10.91
CA MET A 28 -3.80 -12.12 11.56
C MET A 28 -3.61 -10.77 12.25
N ALA A 29 -4.04 -9.66 11.64
CA ALA A 29 -3.99 -8.34 12.25
C ALA A 29 -4.78 -8.29 13.58
N ASN A 30 -5.97 -8.89 13.61
CA ASN A 30 -6.77 -9.00 14.83
C ASN A 30 -6.05 -9.83 15.90
N THR A 31 -5.40 -10.93 15.50
CA THR A 31 -4.59 -11.72 16.43
C THR A 31 -3.38 -10.93 16.94
N ALA A 32 -2.67 -10.20 16.08
CA ALA A 32 -1.53 -9.37 16.47
C ALA A 32 -1.93 -8.30 17.51
N ILE A 33 -3.00 -7.54 17.27
CA ILE A 33 -3.46 -6.53 18.24
C ILE A 33 -4.08 -7.16 19.51
N TYR A 34 -4.56 -8.40 19.43
CA TYR A 34 -5.07 -9.14 20.59
C TYR A 34 -3.93 -9.62 21.50
N ILE A 35 -2.94 -10.34 20.95
CA ILE A 35 -1.82 -10.89 21.72
C ILE A 35 -0.82 -9.80 22.18
N TRP A 36 -0.82 -8.65 21.49
CA TRP A 36 0.04 -7.49 21.79
C TRP A 36 -0.77 -6.23 22.10
N ALA A 37 -1.87 -6.35 22.84
CA ALA A 37 -2.81 -5.25 23.12
C ALA A 37 -2.16 -3.98 23.71
N ASP A 38 -1.17 -4.15 24.59
CA ASP A 38 -0.48 -3.04 25.24
C ASP A 38 0.71 -2.54 24.41
N SER A 39 1.57 -3.47 24.00
CA SER A 39 2.73 -3.19 23.16
C SER A 39 3.23 -4.46 22.48
N LEU A 40 3.82 -4.29 21.30
CA LEU A 40 4.59 -5.34 20.63
C LEU A 40 5.73 -5.86 21.53
N PRO A 41 6.19 -7.11 21.34
CA PRO A 41 7.22 -7.70 22.19
C PRO A 41 8.50 -6.87 22.24
N GLY A 42 9.08 -6.76 23.44
CA GLY A 42 10.30 -6.00 23.70
C GLY A 42 10.02 -4.58 24.25
N ALA A 43 11.01 -4.05 24.97
CA ALA A 43 10.92 -2.72 25.59
C ALA A 43 11.69 -1.63 24.81
N ASN A 44 12.46 -2.03 23.80
CA ASN A 44 13.35 -1.15 23.05
C ASN A 44 12.80 -0.88 21.66
N TRP A 45 13.07 0.34 21.18
CA TRP A 45 12.93 0.71 19.77
C TRP A 45 13.74 -0.26 18.90
N SER A 46 13.05 -0.99 18.02
CA SER A 46 13.65 -2.06 17.20
C SER A 46 12.79 -2.38 15.97
N TYR A 47 13.41 -2.92 14.92
CA TYR A 47 12.75 -3.35 13.69
C TYR A 47 11.67 -4.44 13.88
N ASP A 48 11.74 -5.21 14.97
CA ASP A 48 10.73 -6.22 15.29
C ASP A 48 9.32 -5.63 15.34
N GLN A 49 9.23 -4.39 15.81
CA GLN A 49 7.97 -3.65 15.82
C GLN A 49 7.67 -3.08 14.45
N GLY A 50 8.67 -2.54 13.77
CA GLY A 50 8.55 -1.95 12.43
C GLY A 50 7.87 -2.88 11.42
N ILE A 51 8.28 -4.14 11.33
CA ILE A 51 7.70 -5.09 10.38
C ILE A 51 6.22 -5.43 10.68
N VAL A 52 5.84 -5.55 11.95
CA VAL A 52 4.45 -5.81 12.33
C VAL A 52 3.59 -4.58 12.02
N LEU A 53 4.08 -3.38 12.35
CA LEU A 53 3.37 -2.13 12.10
C LEU A 53 3.20 -1.85 10.61
N GLN A 54 4.18 -2.20 9.77
CA GLN A 54 4.03 -2.14 8.31
C GLN A 54 2.97 -3.11 7.79
N GLY A 55 2.91 -4.33 8.35
CA GLY A 55 1.83 -5.26 8.04
C GLY A 55 0.46 -4.70 8.41
N LEU A 56 0.31 -4.12 9.62
CA LEU A 56 -0.92 -3.46 10.05
C LEU A 56 -1.28 -2.25 9.18
N GLN A 57 -0.30 -1.45 8.76
CA GLN A 57 -0.51 -0.33 7.85
C GLN A 57 -1.07 -0.83 6.52
N SER A 58 -0.50 -1.88 5.95
CA SER A 58 -1.00 -2.47 4.71
C SER A 58 -2.40 -3.06 4.86
N VAL A 59 -2.74 -3.66 6.02
CA VAL A 59 -4.10 -4.13 6.29
C VAL A 59 -5.07 -2.96 6.40
N TRP A 60 -4.69 -1.88 7.09
CA TRP A 60 -5.50 -0.65 7.19
C TRP A 60 -5.77 -0.03 5.82
N GLN A 61 -4.76 0.11 4.97
CA GLN A 61 -4.93 0.63 3.60
C GLN A 61 -5.91 -0.21 2.78
N GLN A 62 -5.91 -1.53 2.98
CA GLN A 62 -6.79 -2.46 2.27
C GLN A 62 -8.21 -2.55 2.85
N SER A 63 -8.40 -2.28 4.14
CA SER A 63 -9.66 -2.56 4.86
C SER A 63 -10.33 -1.35 5.51
N THR A 64 -9.61 -0.23 5.63
CA THR A 64 -10.06 1.04 6.22
C THR A 64 -10.60 0.90 7.64
N ARG A 65 -10.04 -0.04 8.41
CA ARG A 65 -10.43 -0.34 9.78
C ARG A 65 -9.55 0.46 10.75
N SER A 66 -10.13 1.49 11.37
CA SER A 66 -9.38 2.50 12.14
C SER A 66 -8.68 1.97 13.38
N GLU A 67 -9.07 0.82 13.91
CA GLU A 67 -8.37 0.17 15.01
C GLU A 67 -6.92 -0.17 14.67
N TYR A 68 -6.61 -0.51 13.41
CA TYR A 68 -5.24 -0.79 12.98
C TYR A 68 -4.41 0.49 12.95
N PHE A 69 -4.96 1.58 12.39
CA PHE A 69 -4.31 2.90 12.41
C PHE A 69 -4.05 3.37 13.84
N THR A 70 -5.06 3.26 14.71
CA THR A 70 -4.99 3.68 16.11
C THR A 70 -3.94 2.87 16.88
N TYR A 71 -3.84 1.56 16.60
CA TYR A 71 -2.80 0.72 17.18
C TYR A 71 -1.40 1.17 16.75
N ILE A 72 -1.19 1.44 15.46
CA ILE A 72 0.10 1.93 14.93
C ILE A 72 0.49 3.25 15.61
N GLN A 73 -0.45 4.20 15.70
CA GLN A 73 -0.22 5.47 16.35
C GLN A 73 0.15 5.30 17.83
N LYS A 74 -0.65 4.52 18.59
CA LYS A 74 -0.39 4.23 20.01
C LYS A 74 0.97 3.57 20.21
N ALA A 75 1.37 2.66 19.32
CA ALA A 75 2.65 1.98 19.38
C ALA A 75 3.83 2.96 19.21
N MET A 76 3.73 3.91 18.27
CA MET A 76 4.78 4.93 18.06
C MET A 76 4.80 5.99 19.17
N ASP A 77 3.64 6.42 19.65
CA ASP A 77 3.50 7.39 20.74
C ASP A 77 4.12 6.92 22.07
N ARG A 78 4.30 5.60 22.24
CA ARG A 78 5.02 5.03 23.39
C ARG A 78 6.53 5.34 23.38
N TYR A 79 7.09 5.68 22.23
CA TYR A 79 8.51 5.97 22.05
C TYR A 79 8.79 7.43 21.71
N VAL A 80 7.91 8.08 20.95
CA VAL A 80 8.16 9.41 20.38
C VAL A 80 7.67 10.52 21.31
N GLY A 81 8.62 11.31 21.82
CA GLY A 81 8.34 12.53 22.60
C GLY A 81 7.79 13.67 21.73
N ALA A 82 7.21 14.69 22.36
CA ALA A 82 6.68 15.86 21.67
C ALA A 82 7.77 16.66 20.92
N ASP A 83 9.02 16.58 21.37
CA ASP A 83 10.20 17.17 20.74
C ASP A 83 10.79 16.32 19.61
N GLY A 84 10.22 15.14 19.33
CA GLY A 84 10.74 14.18 18.35
C GLY A 84 11.85 13.26 18.90
N SER A 85 12.14 13.31 20.20
CA SER A 85 13.04 12.32 20.82
C SER A 85 12.45 10.91 20.75
N ILE A 86 13.31 9.91 20.55
CA ILE A 86 12.89 8.49 20.49
C ILE A 86 13.44 7.77 21.72
N ARG A 87 12.54 7.35 22.61
CA ARG A 87 12.88 6.61 23.84
C ARG A 87 13.62 5.32 23.49
N THR A 88 14.68 5.00 24.26
CA THR A 88 15.57 3.83 24.09
C THR A 88 16.43 3.80 22.82
N TYR A 89 16.21 4.69 21.86
CA TYR A 89 17.03 4.78 20.66
C TYR A 89 18.41 5.40 20.99
N LYS A 90 19.48 4.77 20.48
CA LYS A 90 20.87 5.16 20.69
C LYS A 90 21.57 5.34 19.34
N ALA A 91 21.52 6.55 18.79
CA ALA A 91 22.12 6.85 17.48
C ALA A 91 23.60 6.44 17.37
N LYS A 92 24.37 6.55 18.47
CA LYS A 92 25.81 6.21 18.51
C LYS A 92 26.13 4.72 18.38
N ASP A 93 25.12 3.85 18.48
CA ASP A 93 25.27 2.42 18.20
C ASP A 93 25.33 2.15 16.69
N TYR A 94 24.93 3.13 15.85
CA TYR A 94 24.87 3.06 14.38
C TYR A 94 24.37 1.71 13.89
N THR A 95 23.18 1.31 14.36
CA THR A 95 22.56 0.04 14.00
C THR A 95 21.45 0.29 13.00
N LEU A 96 21.52 -0.37 11.84
CA LEU A 96 20.48 -0.25 10.81
C LEU A 96 19.14 -0.81 11.30
N ASP A 97 19.15 -1.83 12.18
CA ASP A 97 17.96 -2.40 12.84
C ASP A 97 17.02 -1.39 13.51
N ASN A 98 17.51 -0.21 13.88
CA ASN A 98 16.67 0.82 14.50
C ASN A 98 16.00 1.73 13.46
N ILE A 99 16.31 1.59 12.18
CA ILE A 99 15.83 2.50 11.14
C ILE A 99 14.46 2.06 10.60
N LEU A 100 14.18 0.76 10.51
CA LEU A 100 12.94 0.23 9.90
C LEU A 100 11.66 0.83 10.50
N SER A 101 11.62 0.96 11.83
CA SER A 101 10.48 1.53 12.56
C SER A 101 10.24 3.00 12.24
N GLY A 102 11.21 3.69 11.63
CA GLY A 102 11.05 5.03 11.09
C GLY A 102 10.01 5.12 9.98
N ARG A 103 9.71 4.04 9.26
CA ARG A 103 8.64 4.04 8.24
C ARG A 103 7.26 4.31 8.83
N SER A 104 6.99 3.81 10.03
CA SER A 104 5.76 4.15 10.75
C SER A 104 5.69 5.64 11.13
N LEU A 105 6.84 6.30 11.34
CA LEU A 105 6.90 7.74 11.60
C LEU A 105 6.59 8.55 10.35
N LEU A 106 7.18 8.16 9.20
CA LEU A 106 6.88 8.78 7.90
C LEU A 106 5.41 8.63 7.54
N PHE A 107 4.85 7.44 7.73
CA PHE A 107 3.43 7.17 7.55
C PHE A 107 2.55 8.07 8.43
N LEU A 108 2.78 8.09 9.75
CA LEU A 108 1.98 8.91 10.66
C LEU A 108 2.14 10.40 10.38
N GLN A 109 3.32 10.85 9.96
CA GLN A 109 3.53 12.25 9.57
C GLN A 109 2.71 12.62 8.33
N GLN A 110 2.75 11.80 7.28
CA GLN A 110 2.01 12.07 6.04
C GLN A 110 0.49 12.02 6.25
N VAL A 111 0.00 11.15 7.14
CA VAL A 111 -1.45 11.00 7.42
C VAL A 111 -2.01 12.02 8.42
N LEU A 112 -1.19 12.47 9.39
CA LEU A 112 -1.64 13.35 10.48
C LEU A 112 -1.06 14.77 10.41
N GLY A 113 -0.06 15.03 9.55
CA GLY A 113 0.66 16.31 9.50
C GLY A 113 1.43 16.65 10.78
N THR A 114 1.59 15.71 11.72
CA THR A 114 2.11 16.03 13.06
C THR A 114 3.65 16.12 13.07
N GLU A 115 4.18 17.29 13.45
CA GLU A 115 5.60 17.64 13.39
C GLU A 115 6.53 16.70 14.22
N LYS A 116 6.07 16.16 15.35
CA LYS A 116 6.90 15.28 16.20
C LYS A 116 7.39 14.03 15.45
N TYR A 117 6.58 13.50 14.53
CA TYR A 117 6.96 12.33 13.74
C TYR A 117 7.99 12.69 12.67
N TYR A 118 7.88 13.86 12.05
CA TYR A 118 8.92 14.39 11.16
C TYR A 118 10.25 14.55 11.90
N LYS A 119 10.26 15.17 13.08
CA LYS A 119 11.47 15.34 13.90
C LYS A 119 12.11 14.00 14.27
N ALA A 120 11.30 13.03 14.68
CA ALA A 120 11.77 11.69 15.01
C ALA A 120 12.30 10.93 13.78
N ALA A 121 11.63 11.00 12.63
CA ALA A 121 12.14 10.41 11.38
C ALA A 121 13.47 11.08 10.96
N SER A 122 13.56 12.40 11.07
CA SER A 122 14.78 13.16 10.74
C SER A 122 15.96 12.79 11.64
N LEU A 123 15.71 12.42 12.90
CA LEU A 123 16.74 11.90 13.81
C LEU A 123 17.29 10.54 13.34
N LEU A 124 16.44 9.67 12.79
CA LEU A 124 16.86 8.39 12.19
C LEU A 124 17.61 8.61 10.88
N ARG A 125 17.12 9.51 10.01
CA ARG A 125 17.78 9.93 8.77
C ARG A 125 19.19 10.45 9.03
N LYS A 126 19.38 11.28 10.07
CA LYS A 126 20.70 11.80 10.46
C LYS A 126 21.69 10.70 10.83
N GLN A 127 21.23 9.57 11.39
CA GLN A 127 22.12 8.43 11.65
C GLN A 127 22.72 7.89 10.34
N LEU A 128 21.99 7.91 9.23
CA LEU A 128 22.45 7.39 7.94
C LEU A 128 23.57 8.24 7.32
N ASP A 129 23.61 9.55 7.59
CA ASP A 129 24.72 10.43 7.17
C ASP A 129 26.04 9.97 7.80
N GLU A 130 25.97 9.65 9.09
CA GLU A 130 27.12 9.29 9.93
C GLU A 130 27.34 7.77 10.04
N GLN A 131 26.49 6.96 9.39
CA GLN A 131 26.57 5.51 9.45
C GLN A 131 27.94 5.07 8.90
N PRO A 132 28.74 4.28 9.65
CA PRO A 132 30.00 3.77 9.16
C PRO A 132 29.82 2.97 7.86
N LYS A 133 30.75 3.14 6.92
CA LYS A 133 30.69 2.55 5.58
C LYS A 133 31.93 1.71 5.29
N THR A 134 31.78 0.69 4.46
CA THR A 134 32.91 0.04 3.79
C THR A 134 33.64 1.08 2.92
N PRO A 135 34.92 0.88 2.57
CA PRO A 135 35.63 1.68 1.56
C PRO A 135 34.85 1.96 0.26
N GLU A 136 33.93 1.07 -0.14
CA GLU A 136 33.10 1.23 -1.35
C GLU A 136 31.83 2.05 -1.12
N GLY A 137 31.47 2.35 0.14
CA GLY A 137 30.30 3.16 0.50
C GLY A 137 29.12 2.37 1.09
N GLY A 138 29.25 1.06 1.20
CA GLY A 138 28.23 0.17 1.75
C GLY A 138 28.08 0.32 3.26
N PHE A 139 26.86 0.49 3.77
CA PHE A 139 26.63 0.69 5.19
C PHE A 139 27.05 -0.53 6.01
N TRP A 140 27.84 -0.31 7.07
CA TRP A 140 28.04 -1.34 8.08
C TRP A 140 26.70 -1.65 8.73
N HIS A 141 26.39 -2.93 8.92
CA HIS A 141 25.13 -3.35 9.51
C HIS A 141 24.95 -2.76 10.92
N LYS A 142 26.03 -2.75 11.72
CA LYS A 142 26.13 -2.08 13.03
C LYS A 142 27.53 -1.56 13.27
N LYS A 143 27.72 -0.54 14.12
CA LYS A 143 29.07 -0.08 14.52
C LYS A 143 29.97 -1.23 15.03
N ARG A 144 29.39 -2.18 15.76
CA ARG A 144 30.08 -3.37 16.30
C ARG A 144 30.45 -4.43 15.26
N TYR A 145 29.90 -4.36 14.05
CA TYR A 145 30.15 -5.29 12.94
C TYR A 145 30.92 -4.55 11.85
N THR A 146 32.22 -4.35 12.10
CA THR A 146 33.07 -3.48 11.29
C THR A 146 33.31 -4.07 9.89
N ASN A 147 33.10 -3.26 8.85
CA ASN A 147 33.19 -3.65 7.43
C ASN A 147 32.22 -4.75 6.98
N GLN A 148 31.13 -4.97 7.73
CA GLN A 148 30.16 -6.02 7.42
C GLN A 148 28.87 -5.43 6.86
N MET A 149 28.49 -5.84 5.66
CA MET A 149 27.15 -5.62 5.11
C MET A 149 26.34 -6.90 5.24
N TRP A 150 25.10 -6.79 5.72
CA TRP A 150 24.18 -7.91 5.88
C TRP A 150 22.94 -7.62 5.04
N LEU A 151 22.38 -8.63 4.37
CA LEU A 151 21.17 -8.47 3.55
C LEU A 151 20.00 -7.88 4.34
N ASP A 152 19.88 -8.25 5.62
CA ASP A 152 18.90 -7.71 6.56
C ASP A 152 18.95 -6.17 6.58
N GLY A 153 20.17 -5.60 6.63
CA GLY A 153 20.40 -4.16 6.70
C GLY A 153 19.77 -3.39 5.55
N LEU A 154 19.65 -4.01 4.37
CA LEU A 154 19.02 -3.38 3.20
C LEU A 154 17.55 -3.12 3.45
N TYR A 155 16.83 -4.09 4.04
CA TYR A 155 15.43 -3.85 4.40
C TYR A 155 15.29 -2.90 5.59
N MET A 156 16.23 -2.96 6.55
CA MET A 156 16.12 -2.10 7.72
C MET A 156 16.28 -0.62 7.38
N ALA A 157 17.12 -0.28 6.40
CA ALA A 157 17.48 1.10 6.09
C ALA A 157 16.90 1.62 4.77
N GLU A 158 17.06 0.89 3.67
CA GLU A 158 16.85 1.45 2.33
C GLU A 158 15.40 1.83 2.01
N PRO A 159 14.37 1.03 2.37
CA PRO A 159 12.98 1.46 2.23
C PRO A 159 12.65 2.74 3.00
N PHE A 160 13.17 2.90 4.22
CA PHE A 160 13.01 4.13 4.99
C PHE A 160 13.75 5.29 4.32
N TYR A 161 14.97 5.06 3.86
CA TYR A 161 15.81 6.08 3.25
C TYR A 161 15.19 6.59 1.94
N ALA A 162 14.72 5.69 1.08
CA ALA A 162 14.05 6.04 -0.17
C ALA A 162 12.73 6.78 0.06
N GLU A 163 11.93 6.35 1.05
CA GLU A 163 10.68 7.03 1.41
C GLU A 163 10.97 8.44 1.97
N TYR A 164 11.95 8.58 2.87
CA TYR A 164 12.37 9.88 3.41
C TYR A 164 12.85 10.82 2.30
N ALA A 165 13.73 10.33 1.42
CA ALA A 165 14.28 11.12 0.33
C ALA A 165 13.20 11.59 -0.66
N SER A 166 12.24 10.72 -1.00
CA SER A 166 11.13 11.09 -1.87
C SER A 166 10.18 12.10 -1.22
N VAL A 167 9.82 11.92 0.05
CA VAL A 167 8.82 12.76 0.73
C VAL A 167 9.39 14.12 1.09
N TYR A 168 10.69 14.19 1.45
CA TYR A 168 11.34 15.43 1.90
C TYR A 168 12.37 15.98 0.90
N HIS A 169 12.28 15.54 -0.36
CA HIS A 169 12.98 16.13 -1.52
C HIS A 169 14.52 16.02 -1.47
N GLU A 170 15.05 14.90 -0.99
CA GLU A 170 16.49 14.60 -0.93
C GLU A 170 16.94 13.75 -2.13
N ASP A 171 16.69 14.24 -3.36
CA ASP A 171 16.93 13.49 -4.60
C ASP A 171 18.38 12.97 -4.76
N ALA A 172 19.36 13.61 -4.13
CA ALA A 172 20.76 13.21 -4.18
C ALA A 172 21.04 11.85 -3.51
N ASP A 173 20.14 11.37 -2.65
CA ASP A 173 20.35 10.16 -1.85
C ASP A 173 20.04 8.86 -2.62
N PHE A 174 19.25 8.95 -3.70
CA PHE A 174 18.85 7.77 -4.48
C PHE A 174 20.02 7.02 -5.11
N ASP A 175 21.12 7.71 -5.42
CA ASP A 175 22.34 7.06 -5.92
C ASP A 175 22.96 6.16 -4.86
N GLN A 176 23.06 6.66 -3.62
CA GLN A 176 23.61 5.89 -2.51
C GLN A 176 22.70 4.70 -2.18
N ILE A 177 21.39 4.92 -2.13
CA ILE A 177 20.40 3.86 -1.88
C ILE A 177 20.54 2.74 -2.93
N ALA A 178 20.58 3.10 -4.21
CA ALA A 178 20.70 2.12 -5.28
C ALA A 178 22.01 1.33 -5.18
N ASP A 179 23.10 2.01 -4.83
CA ASP A 179 24.39 1.35 -4.74
C ASP A 179 24.45 0.32 -3.61
N GLN A 180 23.75 0.52 -2.47
CA GLN A 180 23.65 -0.49 -1.39
C GLN A 180 23.22 -1.86 -1.94
N PHE A 181 22.23 -1.88 -2.84
CA PHE A 181 21.78 -3.10 -3.50
C PHE A 181 22.82 -3.64 -4.48
N ILE A 182 23.43 -2.76 -5.27
CA ILE A 182 24.41 -3.14 -6.30
C ILE A 182 25.65 -3.77 -5.67
N TRP A 183 26.17 -3.22 -4.59
CA TRP A 183 27.32 -3.80 -3.89
C TRP A 183 27.00 -5.17 -3.30
N MET A 184 25.84 -5.34 -2.65
CA MET A 184 25.45 -6.67 -2.14
C MET A 184 25.23 -7.68 -3.27
N GLU A 185 24.62 -7.29 -4.38
CA GLU A 185 24.51 -8.15 -5.57
C GLU A 185 25.89 -8.54 -6.11
N GLN A 186 26.86 -7.62 -6.16
CA GLN A 186 28.19 -7.88 -6.68
C GLN A 186 29.02 -8.80 -5.78
N HIS A 187 28.94 -8.61 -4.46
CA HIS A 187 29.82 -9.29 -3.52
C HIS A 187 29.18 -10.53 -2.91
N ALA A 188 27.89 -10.49 -2.58
CA ALA A 188 27.21 -11.55 -1.83
C ALA A 188 26.45 -12.56 -2.69
N ARG A 189 26.27 -12.31 -3.99
CA ARG A 189 25.56 -13.24 -4.87
C ARG A 189 26.39 -14.51 -5.14
N ASP A 190 25.80 -15.66 -4.88
CA ASP A 190 26.32 -16.93 -5.34
C ASP A 190 26.14 -17.07 -6.86
N ALA A 191 27.25 -17.24 -7.58
CA ALA A 191 27.24 -17.36 -9.03
C ALA A 191 26.46 -18.60 -9.53
N LYS A 192 26.38 -19.65 -8.70
CA LYS A 192 25.75 -20.93 -9.08
C LYS A 192 24.22 -20.88 -8.97
N THR A 193 23.70 -20.46 -7.82
CA THR A 193 22.26 -20.45 -7.53
C THR A 193 21.59 -19.12 -7.87
N GLY A 194 22.35 -18.02 -7.84
CA GLY A 194 21.83 -16.67 -7.97
C GLY A 194 21.16 -16.10 -6.72
N LEU A 195 21.17 -16.84 -5.62
CA LEU A 195 20.80 -16.37 -4.27
C LEU A 195 21.96 -15.60 -3.64
N LEU A 196 21.72 -14.92 -2.53
CA LEU A 196 22.74 -14.12 -1.85
C LEU A 196 23.14 -14.73 -0.50
N TYR A 197 24.43 -14.76 -0.19
CA TYR A 197 24.91 -15.08 1.14
C TYR A 197 24.47 -14.00 2.13
N HIS A 198 24.09 -14.43 3.34
CA HIS A 198 23.48 -13.54 4.33
C HIS A 198 24.33 -12.31 4.67
N ALA A 199 25.65 -12.48 4.76
CA ALA A 199 26.55 -11.39 5.15
C ALA A 199 27.86 -11.44 4.38
N TRP A 200 28.44 -10.27 4.20
CA TRP A 200 29.74 -10.05 3.59
C TRP A 200 30.59 -9.14 4.48
N ASP A 201 31.74 -9.63 4.92
CA ASP A 201 32.79 -8.84 5.56
C ASP A 201 33.85 -8.49 4.51
N GLN A 202 33.86 -7.23 4.07
CA GLN A 202 34.82 -6.75 3.07
C GLN A 202 36.27 -6.90 3.56
N SER A 203 36.50 -6.81 4.87
CA SER A 203 37.84 -6.96 5.45
C SER A 203 38.29 -8.43 5.57
N LYS A 204 37.34 -9.37 5.50
CA LYS A 204 37.55 -10.83 5.61
C LYS A 204 38.20 -11.23 6.94
N LYS A 205 37.95 -10.47 8.01
CA LYS A 205 38.60 -10.64 9.32
C LYS A 205 37.73 -11.38 10.33
N ASP A 206 36.40 -11.31 10.21
CA ASP A 206 35.53 -12.09 11.09
C ASP A 206 35.69 -13.60 10.80
N ARG A 207 35.58 -14.44 11.83
CA ARG A 207 35.90 -15.88 11.72
C ARG A 207 34.91 -16.67 10.85
N TRP A 208 33.69 -16.14 10.65
CA TRP A 208 32.67 -16.73 9.79
C TRP A 208 32.91 -16.37 8.32
N ALA A 209 33.72 -15.34 8.05
CA ALA A 209 33.94 -14.82 6.72
C ALA A 209 34.89 -15.73 5.95
N ASN A 210 34.49 -16.12 4.74
CA ASN A 210 35.36 -16.85 3.84
C ASN A 210 36.64 -16.03 3.56
N PRO A 211 37.85 -16.60 3.70
CA PRO A 211 39.10 -15.82 3.61
C PRO A 211 39.38 -15.27 2.20
N GLN A 212 38.75 -15.83 1.15
CA GLN A 212 38.89 -15.35 -0.22
C GLN A 212 37.83 -14.32 -0.57
N THR A 213 36.57 -14.55 -0.20
CA THR A 213 35.42 -13.75 -0.66
C THR A 213 34.86 -12.80 0.40
N GLY A 214 35.06 -13.09 1.69
CA GLY A 214 34.45 -12.37 2.81
C GLY A 214 33.04 -12.84 3.15
N LEU A 215 32.52 -13.88 2.50
CA LEU A 215 31.12 -14.30 2.59
C LEU A 215 30.85 -15.24 3.76
N SER A 216 29.63 -15.16 4.30
CA SER A 216 29.12 -16.15 5.25
C SER A 216 28.88 -17.51 4.57
N ALA A 217 28.72 -18.57 5.36
CA ALA A 217 28.74 -19.93 4.82
C ALA A 217 27.40 -20.45 4.28
N SER A 218 26.28 -19.73 4.46
CA SER A 218 24.94 -20.22 4.12
C SER A 218 24.05 -19.17 3.43
N LEU A 219 23.24 -19.67 2.49
CA LEU A 219 22.16 -18.94 1.80
C LEU A 219 20.90 -19.01 2.67
N TRP A 220 20.81 -18.11 3.65
CA TRP A 220 19.75 -18.12 4.64
C TRP A 220 18.49 -17.44 4.13
N ALA A 221 17.36 -18.15 4.19
CA ALA A 221 16.13 -17.78 3.51
C ALA A 221 15.59 -16.39 3.87
N ARG A 222 15.57 -16.02 5.15
CA ARG A 222 15.03 -14.72 5.56
C ARG A 222 15.95 -13.56 5.18
N ALA A 223 17.26 -13.77 5.04
CA ALA A 223 18.16 -12.74 4.55
C ALA A 223 17.88 -12.39 3.08
N ASP A 224 17.73 -13.39 2.20
CA ASP A 224 17.23 -13.16 0.83
C ASP A 224 15.81 -12.57 0.83
N GLY A 225 14.96 -13.00 1.77
CA GLY A 225 13.61 -12.44 1.95
C GLY A 225 13.63 -10.94 2.22
N TRP A 226 14.48 -10.47 3.14
CA TRP A 226 14.66 -9.04 3.41
C TRP A 226 15.16 -8.27 2.19
N TYR A 227 16.17 -8.80 1.52
CA TYR A 227 16.72 -8.18 0.33
C TYR A 227 15.68 -8.05 -0.80
N ALA A 228 14.89 -9.10 -1.00
CA ALA A 228 13.79 -9.15 -1.95
C ALA A 228 12.70 -8.11 -1.64
N MET A 229 12.26 -8.05 -0.37
CA MET A 229 11.29 -7.04 0.08
C MET A 229 11.82 -5.62 -0.10
N ALA A 230 13.10 -5.40 0.22
CA ALA A 230 13.72 -4.08 0.11
C ALA A 230 13.70 -3.59 -1.34
N LEU A 231 14.01 -4.44 -2.31
CA LEU A 231 13.95 -4.10 -3.74
C LEU A 231 12.55 -3.65 -4.18
N VAL A 232 11.49 -4.37 -3.80
CA VAL A 232 10.11 -3.97 -4.19
C VAL A 232 9.57 -2.78 -3.40
N ASP A 233 10.16 -2.46 -2.25
CA ASP A 233 9.72 -1.36 -1.39
C ASP A 233 10.43 -0.04 -1.67
N VAL A 234 11.64 -0.04 -2.24
CA VAL A 234 12.32 1.20 -2.65
C VAL A 234 11.82 1.71 -4.01
N LEU A 235 11.51 0.81 -4.95
CA LEU A 235 11.18 1.15 -6.33
C LEU A 235 10.02 2.15 -6.54
N PRO A 236 8.95 2.16 -5.70
CA PRO A 236 7.90 3.17 -5.79
C PRO A 236 8.35 4.60 -5.51
N TYR A 237 9.41 4.78 -4.71
CA TYR A 237 9.92 6.11 -4.33
C TYR A 237 11.01 6.63 -5.28
N PHE A 238 11.64 5.75 -6.07
CA PHE A 238 12.67 6.15 -7.02
C PHE A 238 12.08 7.00 -8.16
N PRO A 239 12.73 8.14 -8.52
CA PRO A 239 12.36 8.90 -9.71
C PRO A 239 12.33 7.99 -10.94
N ALA A 240 11.27 8.10 -11.75
CA ALA A 240 11.03 7.19 -12.88
C ALA A 240 12.20 7.13 -13.87
N ASN A 241 12.94 8.24 -14.02
CA ASN A 241 14.10 8.41 -14.91
C ASN A 241 15.46 8.27 -14.20
N HIS A 242 15.50 7.87 -12.92
CA HIS A 242 16.76 7.72 -12.19
C HIS A 242 17.67 6.66 -12.87
N PRO A 243 18.96 6.96 -13.14
CA PRO A 243 19.82 6.12 -13.98
C PRO A 243 20.03 4.70 -13.41
N LYS A 244 20.03 4.55 -12.08
CA LYS A 244 20.21 3.25 -11.42
C LYS A 244 18.90 2.47 -11.16
N ARG A 245 17.73 3.05 -11.46
CA ARG A 245 16.44 2.37 -11.23
C ARG A 245 16.31 1.08 -12.03
N ALA A 246 16.78 1.08 -13.28
CA ALA A 246 16.80 -0.10 -14.13
C ALA A 246 17.69 -1.23 -13.57
N ALA A 247 18.78 -0.88 -12.89
CA ALA A 247 19.66 -1.86 -12.25
C ALA A 247 18.94 -2.58 -11.09
N LEU A 248 18.18 -1.86 -10.26
CA LEU A 248 17.37 -2.45 -9.18
C LEU A 248 16.31 -3.41 -9.72
N VAL A 249 15.59 -3.02 -10.77
CA VAL A 249 14.62 -3.91 -11.44
C VAL A 249 15.31 -5.15 -12.01
N ALA A 250 16.51 -5.01 -12.59
CA ALA A 250 17.26 -6.15 -13.12
C ALA A 250 17.75 -7.10 -12.00
N ILE A 251 18.21 -6.57 -10.86
CA ILE A 251 18.55 -7.35 -9.66
C ILE A 251 17.33 -8.14 -9.19
N LEU A 252 16.19 -7.47 -9.01
CA LEU A 252 14.93 -8.11 -8.61
C LEU A 252 14.53 -9.25 -9.56
N ASN A 253 14.67 -9.05 -10.88
CA ASN A 253 14.35 -10.09 -11.86
C ASN A 253 15.29 -11.30 -11.77
N ARG A 254 16.59 -11.10 -11.50
CA ARG A 254 17.54 -12.21 -11.29
C ARG A 254 17.23 -12.96 -9.99
N LEU A 255 16.94 -12.24 -8.92
CA LEU A 255 16.59 -12.82 -7.63
C LEU A 255 15.28 -13.61 -7.71
N ALA A 256 14.26 -13.11 -8.42
CA ALA A 256 13.00 -13.83 -8.63
C ALA A 256 13.19 -15.18 -9.35
N VAL A 257 14.14 -15.28 -10.28
CA VAL A 257 14.53 -16.56 -10.90
C VAL A 257 15.11 -17.52 -9.86
N ALA A 258 16.04 -17.03 -9.03
CA ALA A 258 16.68 -17.83 -7.99
C ALA A 258 15.69 -18.33 -6.92
N ILE A 259 14.81 -17.44 -6.43
CA ILE A 259 13.72 -17.75 -5.50
C ILE A 259 12.81 -18.83 -6.10
N GLN A 260 12.36 -18.68 -7.35
CA GLN A 260 11.49 -19.68 -7.97
C GLN A 260 12.20 -21.03 -8.13
N ALA A 261 13.49 -21.04 -8.45
CA ALA A 261 14.27 -22.26 -8.67
C ALA A 261 14.47 -23.09 -7.40
N CYS A 262 14.54 -22.46 -6.21
CA CYS A 262 14.70 -23.16 -4.93
C CYS A 262 13.37 -23.43 -4.19
N GLN A 263 12.22 -23.13 -4.80
CA GLN A 263 10.91 -23.40 -4.22
C GLN A 263 10.67 -24.91 -4.11
N ASP A 264 10.27 -25.37 -2.91
CA ASP A 264 9.90 -26.77 -2.71
C ASP A 264 8.66 -27.12 -3.53
N GLN A 265 8.77 -28.15 -4.38
CA GLN A 265 7.69 -28.48 -5.31
C GLN A 265 6.52 -29.19 -4.61
N GLY A 266 6.73 -29.81 -3.46
CA GLY A 266 5.65 -30.47 -2.71
C GLY A 266 4.74 -29.49 -1.99
N THR A 267 5.33 -28.52 -1.31
CA THR A 267 4.61 -27.58 -0.43
C THR A 267 4.43 -26.18 -1.04
N GLY A 268 5.27 -25.80 -2.01
CA GLY A 268 5.35 -24.42 -2.50
C GLY A 268 6.17 -23.49 -1.62
N LEU A 269 6.78 -23.99 -0.53
CA LEU A 269 7.46 -23.18 0.48
C LEU A 269 8.98 -23.17 0.26
N TRP A 270 9.70 -22.44 1.11
CA TRP A 270 11.16 -22.38 1.09
C TRP A 270 11.76 -22.86 2.41
N TYR A 271 12.92 -23.50 2.29
CA TYR A 271 13.68 -24.01 3.42
C TYR A 271 14.54 -22.92 4.06
N GLN A 272 14.78 -23.02 5.38
CA GLN A 272 15.64 -22.13 6.17
C GLN A 272 17.01 -21.91 5.52
N VAL A 273 17.65 -22.97 5.01
CA VAL A 273 18.81 -22.86 4.13
C VAL A 273 18.40 -23.26 2.71
N LEU A 274 18.34 -22.28 1.82
CA LEU A 274 17.59 -22.33 0.56
C LEU A 274 18.05 -23.42 -0.40
N ASP A 275 19.37 -23.61 -0.53
CA ASP A 275 19.99 -24.53 -1.49
C ASP A 275 20.09 -25.97 -0.96
N LYS A 276 19.65 -26.23 0.29
CA LYS A 276 19.88 -27.49 1.00
C LYS A 276 18.59 -28.15 1.49
N GLY A 277 17.49 -28.04 0.73
CA GLY A 277 16.18 -28.57 1.14
C GLY A 277 16.16 -30.07 1.49
N ASN A 278 16.99 -30.87 0.82
CA ASN A 278 17.10 -32.31 1.06
C ASN A 278 18.11 -32.68 2.19
N LYS A 279 18.82 -31.71 2.78
CA LYS A 279 19.79 -31.99 3.84
C LYS A 279 19.05 -32.18 5.17
N LYS A 280 19.40 -33.24 5.92
CA LYS A 280 18.81 -33.55 7.22
C LYS A 280 18.94 -32.35 8.19
N GLY A 281 17.85 -32.07 8.90
CA GLY A 281 17.79 -30.98 9.89
C GLY A 281 17.29 -29.64 9.33
N ASN A 282 17.23 -29.47 8.01
CA ASN A 282 16.60 -28.31 7.41
C ASN A 282 15.08 -28.35 7.61
N TYR A 283 14.44 -27.19 7.57
CA TYR A 283 13.00 -27.07 7.76
C TYR A 283 12.43 -25.96 6.87
N LEU A 284 11.15 -26.08 6.51
CA LEU A 284 10.42 -25.04 5.79
C LEU A 284 10.20 -23.85 6.74
N GLU A 285 10.54 -22.65 6.30
CA GLU A 285 10.58 -21.46 7.14
C GLU A 285 9.49 -20.47 6.73
N ALA A 286 8.67 -20.07 7.72
CA ALA A 286 7.44 -19.33 7.45
C ALA A 286 7.69 -17.88 7.04
N SER A 287 8.59 -17.16 7.72
CA SER A 287 8.80 -15.74 7.44
C SER A 287 9.34 -15.50 6.04
N ALA A 288 10.39 -16.20 5.62
CA ALA A 288 10.96 -16.12 4.29
C ALA A 288 9.94 -16.48 3.20
N SER A 289 9.14 -17.54 3.43
CA SER A 289 8.07 -17.91 2.50
C SER A 289 7.06 -16.77 2.32
N CYS A 290 6.65 -16.11 3.40
CA CYS A 290 5.80 -14.91 3.32
C CYS A 290 6.50 -13.76 2.57
N MET A 291 7.77 -13.49 2.85
CA MET A 291 8.54 -12.42 2.20
C MET A 291 8.68 -12.64 0.68
N PHE A 292 8.88 -13.88 0.25
CA PHE A 292 8.92 -14.23 -1.16
C PHE A 292 7.55 -14.12 -1.83
N VAL A 293 6.47 -14.54 -1.16
CA VAL A 293 5.10 -14.30 -1.67
C VAL A 293 4.86 -12.82 -1.85
N TYR A 294 5.14 -12.01 -0.84
CA TYR A 294 5.02 -10.54 -0.90
C TYR A 294 5.81 -9.96 -2.09
N THR A 295 7.09 -10.32 -2.22
CA THR A 295 7.96 -9.81 -3.29
C THR A 295 7.43 -10.20 -4.67
N LEU A 296 7.10 -11.48 -4.90
CA LEU A 296 6.64 -11.95 -6.20
C LEU A 296 5.27 -11.36 -6.56
N ALA A 297 4.35 -11.26 -5.60
CA ALA A 297 3.03 -10.68 -5.81
C ALA A 297 3.11 -9.17 -6.08
N LYS A 298 3.78 -8.40 -5.20
CA LYS A 298 3.96 -6.95 -5.35
C LYS A 298 4.76 -6.62 -6.60
N GLY A 299 5.86 -7.32 -6.86
CA GLY A 299 6.67 -7.12 -8.06
C GLY A 299 5.88 -7.31 -9.35
N VAL A 300 4.93 -8.25 -9.38
CA VAL A 300 4.03 -8.41 -10.54
C VAL A 300 2.96 -7.31 -10.59
N ARG A 301 2.35 -6.95 -9.45
CA ARG A 301 1.31 -5.91 -9.36
C ARG A 301 1.85 -4.55 -9.83
N GLU A 302 3.06 -4.19 -9.41
CA GLU A 302 3.74 -2.95 -9.78
C GLU A 302 4.42 -3.03 -11.16
N GLY A 303 4.38 -4.18 -11.84
CA GLY A 303 4.95 -4.35 -13.19
C GLY A 303 6.47 -4.51 -13.26
N TYR A 304 7.16 -4.66 -12.12
CA TYR A 304 8.60 -4.92 -12.06
C TYR A 304 8.96 -6.36 -12.45
N LEU A 305 8.04 -7.30 -12.25
CA LEU A 305 8.17 -8.71 -12.55
C LEU A 305 7.10 -9.16 -13.56
N PRO A 306 7.43 -10.11 -14.47
CA PRO A 306 6.46 -10.71 -15.37
C PRO A 306 5.44 -11.59 -14.63
N GLN A 307 4.22 -11.64 -15.17
CA GLN A 307 3.08 -12.40 -14.62
C GLN A 307 3.33 -13.89 -14.39
N LYS A 308 4.35 -14.48 -15.03
CA LYS A 308 4.74 -15.90 -14.87
C LYS A 308 5.10 -16.27 -13.42
N TYR A 309 5.36 -15.29 -12.55
CA TYR A 309 5.67 -15.53 -11.14
C TYR A 309 4.43 -15.64 -10.23
N LEU A 310 3.24 -15.24 -10.70
CA LEU A 310 2.01 -15.36 -9.89
C LEU A 310 1.65 -16.81 -9.52
N PRO A 311 1.80 -17.82 -10.40
CA PRO A 311 1.58 -19.21 -10.00
C PRO A 311 2.49 -19.65 -8.84
N ALA A 312 3.75 -19.22 -8.83
CA ALA A 312 4.68 -19.54 -7.73
C ALA A 312 4.24 -18.85 -6.42
N ALA A 313 3.85 -17.58 -6.48
CA ALA A 313 3.32 -16.84 -5.33
C ALA A 313 2.02 -17.47 -4.78
N ARG A 314 1.08 -17.84 -5.65
CA ARG A 314 -0.18 -18.52 -5.25
C ARG A 314 0.08 -19.86 -4.58
N LYS A 315 0.91 -20.71 -5.20
CA LYS A 315 1.28 -22.02 -4.65
C LYS A 315 1.92 -21.89 -3.27
N ALA A 316 2.83 -20.92 -3.12
CA ALA A 316 3.46 -20.62 -1.84
C ALA A 316 2.47 -20.11 -0.80
N TYR A 317 1.56 -19.20 -1.17
CA TYR A 317 0.55 -18.68 -0.26
C TYR A 317 -0.38 -19.79 0.25
N ASP A 318 -0.86 -20.66 -0.64
CA ASP A 318 -1.64 -21.84 -0.25
C ASP A 318 -0.83 -22.78 0.66
N GLY A 319 0.47 -22.94 0.37
CA GLY A 319 1.43 -23.65 1.20
C GLY A 319 1.55 -23.05 2.61
N ILE A 320 1.60 -21.72 2.73
CA ILE A 320 1.69 -21.01 4.02
C ILE A 320 0.43 -21.27 4.83
N ILE A 321 -0.75 -21.07 4.23
CA ILE A 321 -2.04 -21.31 4.89
C ILE A 321 -2.13 -22.78 5.36
N LYS A 322 -1.74 -23.73 4.51
CA LYS A 322 -1.84 -25.15 4.82
C LYS A 322 -0.86 -25.60 5.92
N ASN A 323 0.38 -25.11 5.92
CA ASN A 323 1.45 -25.67 6.74
C ASN A 323 1.76 -24.84 7.99
N PHE A 324 1.49 -23.53 7.96
CA PHE A 324 1.91 -22.61 9.01
C PHE A 324 0.76 -21.90 9.72
N ILE A 325 -0.44 -21.89 9.16
CA ILE A 325 -1.59 -21.25 9.79
C ILE A 325 -2.42 -22.25 10.57
N GLU A 326 -2.67 -21.92 11.84
CA GLU A 326 -3.59 -22.65 12.72
C GLU A 326 -4.62 -21.67 13.29
N THR A 327 -5.89 -22.08 13.35
CA THR A 327 -6.92 -21.32 14.06
C THR A 327 -7.18 -22.00 15.39
N ASP A 328 -7.06 -21.28 16.50
CA ASP A 328 -7.35 -21.82 17.83
C ASP A 328 -8.85 -21.77 18.18
N ALA A 329 -9.19 -22.27 19.37
CA ALA A 329 -10.57 -22.37 19.83
C ALA A 329 -11.26 -21.00 20.00
N ASP A 330 -10.49 -19.94 20.24
CA ASP A 330 -10.98 -18.57 20.37
C ASP A 330 -11.07 -17.85 19.02
N GLY A 331 -10.76 -18.55 17.92
CA GLY A 331 -10.82 -18.04 16.56
C GLY A 331 -9.60 -17.21 16.13
N GLN A 332 -8.55 -17.14 16.96
CA GLN A 332 -7.31 -16.45 16.62
C GLN A 332 -6.52 -17.25 15.60
N VAL A 333 -5.86 -16.53 14.68
CA VAL A 333 -5.05 -17.12 13.61
C VAL A 333 -3.59 -17.02 14.00
N ASN A 334 -2.96 -18.16 14.24
CA ASN A 334 -1.58 -18.28 14.68
C ASN A 334 -0.68 -18.72 13.52
N LEU A 335 0.48 -18.06 13.38
CA LEU A 335 1.52 -18.41 12.41
C LEU A 335 2.66 -19.15 13.12
N LYS A 336 2.83 -20.45 12.83
CA LYS A 336 3.98 -21.24 13.30
C LYS A 336 5.11 -21.27 12.27
N GLY A 337 6.26 -21.81 12.66
CA GLY A 337 7.36 -22.10 11.72
C GLY A 337 8.29 -20.92 11.40
N THR A 338 8.17 -19.80 12.10
CA THR A 338 9.08 -18.66 11.93
C THR A 338 10.35 -18.88 12.74
N ALA A 339 11.53 -18.86 12.11
CA ALA A 339 12.80 -18.96 12.82
C ALA A 339 13.00 -17.75 13.75
N GLY A 340 13.44 -17.98 15.00
CA GLY A 340 13.77 -16.93 15.96
C GLY A 340 14.95 -16.03 15.53
N ALA A 341 15.59 -15.33 16.46
CA ALA A 341 16.69 -14.42 16.13
C ALA A 341 17.90 -15.15 15.52
N VAL A 342 18.39 -14.64 14.39
CA VAL A 342 19.52 -15.19 13.63
C VAL A 342 20.54 -14.09 13.37
N GLY A 343 21.82 -14.43 13.29
CA GLY A 343 22.89 -13.51 12.90
C GLY A 343 24.21 -14.23 12.71
N VAL A 344 25.26 -13.50 12.35
CA VAL A 344 26.65 -14.00 12.33
C VAL A 344 27.53 -13.23 13.29
N GLY A 345 28.63 -13.82 13.71
CA GLY A 345 29.55 -13.27 14.70
C GLY A 345 28.88 -12.99 16.06
N GLY A 346 29.38 -11.98 16.77
CA GLY A 346 28.84 -11.58 18.08
C GLY A 346 29.15 -12.57 19.20
N GLU A 347 28.44 -12.43 20.32
CA GLU A 347 28.59 -13.27 21.51
C GLU A 347 27.20 -13.69 22.05
N PRO A 348 26.92 -14.99 22.24
CA PRO A 348 27.78 -16.13 21.88
C PRO A 348 28.07 -16.15 20.37
N TYR A 349 29.25 -16.66 20.00
CA TYR A 349 29.71 -16.62 18.61
C TYR A 349 28.82 -17.47 17.69
N ARG A 350 28.41 -16.87 16.56
CA ARG A 350 27.59 -17.51 15.54
C ARG A 350 28.42 -17.62 14.26
N ASP A 351 28.75 -18.85 13.88
CA ASP A 351 29.69 -19.14 12.79
C ASP A 351 29.06 -19.09 11.39
N GLY A 352 27.73 -18.94 11.28
CA GLY A 352 27.03 -18.95 9.99
C GLY A 352 27.02 -20.31 9.29
N SER A 353 27.35 -21.39 10.02
CA SER A 353 27.28 -22.75 9.50
C SER A 353 25.84 -23.19 9.23
N TYR A 354 25.68 -24.23 8.41
CA TYR A 354 24.37 -24.85 8.19
C TYR A 354 23.75 -25.33 9.52
N GLU A 355 24.59 -25.91 10.38
CA GLU A 355 24.21 -26.45 11.68
C GLU A 355 23.75 -25.33 12.62
N TYR A 356 24.39 -24.16 12.58
CA TYR A 356 23.90 -22.97 13.27
C TYR A 356 22.51 -22.55 12.78
N TYR A 357 22.34 -22.32 11.47
CA TYR A 357 21.07 -21.82 10.92
C TYR A 357 19.91 -22.78 11.12
N THR A 358 20.14 -24.08 10.97
CA THR A 358 19.10 -25.12 11.12
C THR A 358 18.85 -25.50 12.57
N GLY A 359 19.77 -25.18 13.48
CA GLY A 359 19.59 -25.32 14.93
C GLY A 359 18.72 -24.23 15.57
N VAL A 360 18.40 -23.16 14.83
CA VAL A 360 17.54 -22.08 15.33
C VAL A 360 16.11 -22.57 15.52
N LYS A 361 15.57 -22.38 16.72
CA LYS A 361 14.19 -22.79 17.02
C LYS A 361 13.18 -21.89 16.30
N THR A 362 12.10 -22.50 15.85
CA THR A 362 10.93 -21.77 15.35
C THR A 362 10.03 -21.31 16.49
N VAL A 363 9.39 -20.17 16.34
CA VAL A 363 8.50 -19.53 17.31
C VAL A 363 7.16 -19.22 16.64
N THR A 364 6.06 -19.52 17.33
CA THR A 364 4.71 -19.16 16.89
C THR A 364 4.46 -17.69 17.15
N ASN A 365 3.85 -17.00 16.19
CA ASN A 365 3.57 -15.56 16.20
C ASN A 365 4.84 -14.71 16.42
N GLU A 366 5.97 -15.18 15.91
CA GLU A 366 7.18 -14.36 15.86
C GLU A 366 6.96 -13.15 14.94
N THR A 367 7.38 -11.96 15.38
CA THR A 367 7.06 -10.67 14.77
C THR A 367 7.41 -10.56 13.29
N LYS A 368 8.57 -11.09 12.86
CA LYS A 368 9.05 -11.06 11.47
C LYS A 368 8.13 -11.88 10.58
N GLY A 369 7.68 -13.03 11.09
CA GLY A 369 6.71 -13.87 10.40
C GLY A 369 5.33 -13.23 10.32
N VAL A 370 4.81 -12.72 11.44
CA VAL A 370 3.48 -12.11 11.54
C VAL A 370 3.35 -10.90 10.61
N GLY A 371 4.32 -9.97 10.65
CA GLY A 371 4.32 -8.81 9.77
C GLY A 371 4.44 -9.19 8.29
N SER A 372 5.35 -10.11 7.96
CA SER A 372 5.51 -10.60 6.58
C SER A 372 4.27 -11.33 6.07
N PHE A 373 3.56 -12.08 6.93
CA PHE A 373 2.33 -12.76 6.56
C PHE A 373 1.19 -11.78 6.26
N MET A 374 1.06 -10.71 7.04
CA MET A 374 0.08 -9.65 6.76
C MET A 374 0.37 -9.00 5.41
N LEU A 375 1.63 -8.60 5.16
CA LEU A 375 2.07 -8.01 3.90
C LEU A 375 1.79 -8.94 2.71
N ALA A 376 2.19 -10.22 2.81
CA ALA A 376 1.93 -11.21 1.79
C ALA A 376 0.42 -11.41 1.53
N SER A 377 -0.38 -11.48 2.59
CA SER A 377 -1.83 -11.68 2.47
C SER A 377 -2.52 -10.51 1.79
N VAL A 378 -2.16 -9.26 2.15
CA VAL A 378 -2.72 -8.07 1.47
C VAL A 378 -2.36 -8.08 -0.02
N GLU A 379 -1.11 -8.35 -0.38
CA GLU A 379 -0.74 -8.43 -1.79
C GLU A 379 -1.51 -9.52 -2.53
N MET A 380 -1.71 -10.70 -1.93
CA MET A 380 -2.52 -11.77 -2.52
C MET A 380 -4.01 -11.39 -2.67
N GLU A 381 -4.55 -10.62 -1.72
CA GLU A 381 -5.92 -10.08 -1.76
C GLU A 381 -6.07 -9.03 -2.88
N ARG A 382 -5.10 -8.13 -3.03
CA ARG A 382 -5.06 -7.12 -4.12
C ARG A 382 -5.02 -7.74 -5.52
N LEU A 383 -4.45 -8.94 -5.66
CA LEU A 383 -4.38 -9.65 -6.94
C LEU A 383 -5.73 -10.18 -7.46
N ALA A 384 -6.81 -10.12 -6.69
CA ALA A 384 -8.12 -10.64 -7.10
C ALA A 384 -8.65 -9.99 -8.39
N ASN A 385 -8.41 -8.68 -8.56
CA ASN A 385 -8.94 -7.90 -9.68
C ASN A 385 -7.86 -7.32 -10.60
N LEU A 386 -6.58 -7.66 -10.40
CA LEU A 386 -5.44 -7.02 -11.07
C LEU A 386 -5.53 -7.02 -12.61
N ASN A 387 -6.17 -8.01 -13.23
CA ASN A 387 -6.23 -8.08 -14.69
C ASN A 387 -7.40 -7.30 -15.31
N ALA A 388 -8.30 -6.71 -14.50
CA ALA A 388 -9.53 -6.11 -14.99
C ALA A 388 -9.30 -4.84 -15.83
N GLY A 389 -8.34 -4.01 -15.43
CA GLY A 389 -7.93 -2.76 -16.10
C GLY A 389 -6.49 -2.75 -16.58
N LYS A 390 -5.87 -3.92 -16.71
CA LYS A 390 -4.42 -4.04 -16.99
C LYS A 390 -3.96 -3.22 -18.19
N GLY A 391 -2.89 -2.46 -18.00
CA GLY A 391 -2.24 -1.66 -19.04
C GLY A 391 -3.09 -0.45 -19.48
N LYS A 392 -4.10 -0.08 -18.69
CA LYS A 392 -4.87 1.14 -18.86
C LYS A 392 -4.44 2.17 -17.83
N THR A 393 -4.54 3.43 -18.21
CA THR A 393 -4.20 4.56 -17.35
C THR A 393 -5.45 5.34 -16.97
N VAL A 394 -5.50 5.79 -15.72
CA VAL A 394 -6.44 6.80 -15.24
C VAL A 394 -5.66 8.08 -15.01
N LEU A 395 -6.10 9.15 -15.67
CA LEU A 395 -5.56 10.49 -15.45
C LEU A 395 -6.38 11.21 -14.40
N LEU A 396 -5.72 11.80 -13.41
CA LEU A 396 -6.27 12.80 -12.53
C LEU A 396 -5.88 14.18 -13.02
N ASP A 397 -6.85 15.07 -13.11
CA ASP A 397 -6.61 16.46 -13.41
C ASP A 397 -5.78 17.13 -12.30
N SER A 398 -4.72 17.84 -12.72
CA SER A 398 -4.04 18.84 -11.89
C SER A 398 -3.82 20.13 -12.68
N TYR A 399 -4.59 20.35 -13.74
CA TYR A 399 -4.54 21.56 -14.56
C TYR A 399 -5.63 22.55 -14.16
N PHE A 400 -6.87 22.09 -13.99
CA PHE A 400 -8.01 22.89 -13.52
C PHE A 400 -8.09 22.92 -11.99
N ASN A 401 -7.71 21.83 -11.30
CA ASN A 401 -7.49 21.82 -9.86
C ASN A 401 -5.99 21.82 -9.53
N ASN A 402 -5.42 22.99 -9.27
CA ASN A 402 -3.98 23.20 -9.23
C ASN A 402 -3.56 24.09 -8.05
N GLU A 403 -3.92 23.65 -6.85
CA GLU A 403 -3.58 24.34 -5.61
C GLU A 403 -2.21 23.89 -5.05
N TYR A 404 -1.54 24.79 -4.31
CA TYR A 404 -0.22 24.53 -3.70
C TYR A 404 -0.18 24.96 -2.23
N HIS A 405 0.48 24.16 -1.39
CA HIS A 405 0.82 24.54 -0.02
C HIS A 405 2.30 24.31 0.27
N LYS A 406 2.76 24.76 1.43
CA LYS A 406 4.09 24.43 1.95
C LYS A 406 4.04 23.16 2.77
N ASP A 407 4.91 22.21 2.45
CA ASP A 407 5.12 21.03 3.29
C ASP A 407 5.95 21.37 4.55
N VAL A 408 6.27 20.35 5.35
CA VAL A 408 7.05 20.49 6.59
C VAL A 408 8.50 20.95 6.36
N THR A 409 9.03 20.79 5.14
CA THR A 409 10.36 21.30 4.74
C THR A 409 10.30 22.75 4.25
N GLY A 410 9.09 23.28 4.05
CA GLY A 410 8.83 24.60 3.50
C GLY A 410 8.79 24.65 1.97
N LYS A 411 8.88 23.50 1.29
CA LYS A 411 8.78 23.42 -0.17
C LYS A 411 7.32 23.53 -0.59
N ASN A 412 7.06 24.29 -1.66
CA ASN A 412 5.73 24.34 -2.27
C ASN A 412 5.47 23.02 -3.01
N ILE A 413 4.39 22.34 -2.66
CA ILE A 413 3.94 21.10 -3.29
C ILE A 413 2.47 21.22 -3.72
N PRO A 414 2.05 20.52 -4.78
CA PRO A 414 0.63 20.40 -5.12
C PRO A 414 -0.15 19.81 -3.93
N PHE A 415 -1.34 20.30 -3.66
CA PHE A 415 -2.24 19.76 -2.64
C PHE A 415 -3.69 19.75 -3.11
N HIS A 416 -4.53 19.07 -2.31
CA HIS A 416 -5.96 18.90 -2.52
C HIS A 416 -6.28 17.94 -3.68
N TYR A 417 -6.83 16.78 -3.31
CA TYR A 417 -7.24 15.70 -4.20
C TYR A 417 -6.12 15.07 -5.04
N LYS A 418 -4.88 15.00 -4.55
CA LYS A 418 -3.76 14.37 -5.27
C LYS A 418 -3.60 12.89 -4.94
N TRP A 419 -3.06 12.10 -5.88
CA TRP A 419 -2.87 10.66 -5.69
C TRP A 419 -1.91 10.34 -4.54
N GLU A 420 -0.90 11.18 -4.35
CA GLU A 420 0.20 10.97 -3.42
C GLU A 420 -0.17 11.39 -1.98
N GLU A 421 -1.19 12.23 -1.80
CA GLU A 421 -1.61 12.74 -0.51
C GLU A 421 -2.22 11.63 0.37
N GLN A 422 -1.63 11.43 1.55
CA GLN A 422 -2.08 10.44 2.56
C GLN A 422 -2.94 11.07 3.66
N ASP A 423 -2.97 12.40 3.77
CA ASP A 423 -3.77 13.11 4.75
C ASP A 423 -5.25 13.12 4.36
N ASN A 424 -6.07 13.87 5.09
CA ASN A 424 -7.50 13.94 4.82
C ASN A 424 -7.84 14.47 3.42
N ASN A 425 -6.98 15.26 2.78
CA ASN A 425 -7.29 15.99 1.55
C ASN A 425 -7.04 15.16 0.28
N GLY A 426 -6.34 14.04 0.41
CA GLY A 426 -5.83 13.27 -0.72
C GLY A 426 -6.76 12.22 -1.32
N PHE A 427 -6.29 11.67 -2.44
CA PHE A 427 -6.91 10.56 -3.18
C PHE A 427 -6.09 9.26 -3.13
N SER A 428 -5.14 9.11 -2.22
CA SER A 428 -4.32 7.89 -2.15
C SER A 428 -5.13 6.60 -2.01
N PHE A 429 -6.19 6.59 -1.20
CA PHE A 429 -7.09 5.42 -1.12
C PHE A 429 -7.84 5.18 -2.43
N PHE A 430 -8.30 6.24 -3.10
CA PHE A 430 -9.01 6.11 -4.37
C PHE A 430 -8.07 5.61 -5.49
N GLY A 431 -6.83 6.11 -5.52
CA GLY A 431 -5.78 5.65 -6.43
C GLY A 431 -5.41 4.19 -6.18
N GLU A 432 -5.31 3.77 -4.92
CA GLU A 432 -5.06 2.36 -4.58
C GLU A 432 -6.17 1.44 -5.09
N ILE A 433 -7.43 1.85 -5.02
CA ILE A 433 -8.54 1.06 -5.58
C ILE A 433 -8.35 0.87 -7.09
N PHE A 434 -7.99 1.91 -7.84
CA PHE A 434 -7.66 1.78 -9.27
C PHE A 434 -6.49 0.82 -9.52
N ASN A 435 -5.42 0.93 -8.72
CA ASN A 435 -4.25 0.05 -8.80
C ASN A 435 -4.60 -1.42 -8.50
N ASN A 436 -5.53 -1.67 -7.57
CA ASN A 436 -6.04 -3.02 -7.25
C ASN A 436 -6.84 -3.64 -8.40
N HIS A 437 -7.39 -2.81 -9.30
CA HIS A 437 -7.99 -3.23 -10.56
C HIS A 437 -7.00 -3.29 -11.73
N GLY A 438 -5.71 -2.98 -11.48
CA GLY A 438 -4.62 -3.01 -12.45
C GLY A 438 -4.52 -1.84 -13.42
N LEU A 439 -5.18 -0.74 -13.09
CA LEU A 439 -5.00 0.51 -13.81
C LEU A 439 -3.79 1.24 -13.23
N HIS A 440 -3.07 1.98 -14.07
CA HIS A 440 -2.02 2.89 -13.63
C HIS A 440 -2.63 4.27 -13.35
N THR A 441 -2.37 4.84 -12.19
CA THR A 441 -2.72 6.22 -11.87
C THR A 441 -1.63 7.17 -12.36
N GLN A 442 -2.03 8.26 -13.01
CA GLN A 442 -1.13 9.33 -13.44
C GLN A 442 -1.82 10.70 -13.24
N THR A 443 -1.01 11.73 -13.07
CA THR A 443 -1.47 13.12 -12.96
C THR A 443 -1.29 13.83 -14.29
N LEU A 444 -2.31 14.55 -14.75
CA LEU A 444 -2.27 15.41 -15.93
C LEU A 444 -2.05 16.86 -15.48
N ASN A 445 -0.84 17.38 -15.70
CA ASN A 445 -0.46 18.74 -15.32
C ASN A 445 -0.67 19.75 -16.47
N GLU A 446 -0.72 19.27 -17.71
CA GLU A 446 -0.97 20.08 -18.90
C GLU A 446 -2.47 20.21 -19.21
N ALA A 447 -2.83 21.22 -20.01
CA ALA A 447 -4.20 21.35 -20.50
C ALA A 447 -4.64 20.07 -21.24
N PRO A 448 -5.85 19.55 -20.99
CA PRO A 448 -6.32 18.33 -21.66
C PRO A 448 -6.51 18.57 -23.15
N ASP A 449 -5.95 17.67 -23.95
CA ASP A 449 -6.01 17.70 -25.40
C ASP A 449 -6.18 16.29 -26.01
N ASP A 450 -6.31 16.23 -27.34
CA ASP A 450 -6.48 14.95 -28.05
C ASP A 450 -5.25 14.02 -27.92
N VAL A 451 -4.07 14.53 -27.58
CA VAL A 451 -2.81 13.77 -27.52
C VAL A 451 -2.64 13.12 -26.16
N ASN A 452 -2.79 13.88 -25.07
CA ASN A 452 -2.60 13.38 -23.71
C ASN A 452 -3.77 12.47 -23.28
N LEU A 453 -5.01 12.77 -23.67
CA LEU A 453 -6.17 11.93 -23.33
C LEU A 453 -6.18 10.59 -24.09
N LYS A 454 -5.60 10.50 -25.28
CA LYS A 454 -5.65 9.28 -26.13
C LYS A 454 -5.09 8.03 -25.46
N LYS A 455 -4.15 8.19 -24.52
CA LYS A 455 -3.52 7.06 -23.80
C LYS A 455 -4.29 6.66 -22.53
N ALA A 456 -5.24 7.47 -22.10
CA ALA A 456 -6.02 7.23 -20.90
C ALA A 456 -7.30 6.44 -21.20
N ALA A 457 -7.65 5.52 -20.31
CA ALA A 457 -8.97 4.90 -20.30
C ALA A 457 -9.99 5.76 -19.55
N ALA A 458 -9.55 6.48 -18.51
CA ALA A 458 -10.38 7.40 -17.75
C ALA A 458 -9.64 8.70 -17.44
N TYR A 459 -10.39 9.78 -17.29
CA TYR A 459 -9.92 11.11 -16.91
C TYR A 459 -10.86 11.64 -15.82
N ILE A 460 -10.29 12.03 -14.69
CA ILE A 460 -10.99 12.53 -13.52
C ILE A 460 -10.76 14.03 -13.45
N ILE A 461 -11.82 14.81 -13.59
CA ILE A 461 -11.84 16.22 -13.23
C ILE A 461 -12.44 16.32 -11.83
N VAL A 462 -11.68 16.89 -10.91
CA VAL A 462 -12.11 17.14 -9.54
C VAL A 462 -12.02 18.63 -9.28
N ASP A 463 -13.03 19.17 -8.61
CA ASP A 463 -13.04 20.50 -7.99
C ASP A 463 -12.26 21.61 -8.73
N PRO A 464 -12.64 21.99 -9.97
CA PRO A 464 -11.94 23.04 -10.72
C PRO A 464 -11.85 24.34 -9.92
N ASP A 465 -10.65 24.90 -9.81
CA ASP A 465 -10.37 26.02 -8.90
C ASP A 465 -11.16 27.27 -9.23
N ILE A 466 -11.49 28.04 -8.19
CA ILE A 466 -11.90 29.44 -8.30
C ILE A 466 -10.77 30.40 -7.87
N PRO A 467 -10.81 31.68 -8.26
CA PRO A 467 -9.79 32.68 -7.86
C PRO A 467 -9.53 32.81 -6.36
N LYS A 468 -10.48 32.35 -5.52
CA LYS A 468 -10.37 32.31 -4.06
C LYS A 468 -9.36 31.26 -3.58
N GLU A 469 -9.29 30.11 -4.25
CA GLU A 469 -8.34 29.03 -3.94
C GLU A 469 -7.04 29.21 -4.72
N ASN A 470 -7.15 29.54 -6.00
CA ASN A 470 -6.03 29.72 -6.91
C ASN A 470 -6.15 31.03 -7.69
N PRO A 471 -5.34 32.07 -7.40
CA PRO A 471 -5.38 33.34 -8.13
C PRO A 471 -5.18 33.20 -9.65
N ASP A 472 -4.49 32.14 -10.09
CA ASP A 472 -4.23 31.81 -11.48
C ASP A 472 -5.16 30.68 -11.98
N ALA A 473 -6.37 30.58 -11.43
CA ALA A 473 -7.37 29.57 -11.78
C ALA A 473 -7.56 29.45 -13.31
N LYS A 474 -7.48 28.23 -13.81
CA LYS A 474 -7.63 27.91 -15.24
C LYS A 474 -9.02 27.39 -15.53
N TYR A 475 -9.65 27.94 -16.56
CA TYR A 475 -11.02 27.60 -16.92
C TYR A 475 -11.13 26.56 -18.04
N ILE A 476 -12.22 25.79 -18.01
CA ILE A 476 -12.57 24.82 -19.05
C ILE A 476 -13.14 25.56 -20.28
N GLU A 477 -12.25 25.91 -21.21
CA GLU A 477 -12.62 26.58 -22.46
C GLU A 477 -12.97 25.62 -23.62
N GLU A 478 -13.52 26.18 -24.71
CA GLU A 478 -13.97 25.44 -25.91
C GLU A 478 -12.95 24.43 -26.49
N PRO A 479 -11.63 24.70 -26.57
CA PRO A 479 -10.66 23.70 -27.01
C PRO A 479 -10.65 22.45 -26.12
N HIS A 480 -10.71 22.63 -24.81
CA HIS A 480 -10.78 21.53 -23.83
C HIS A 480 -12.11 20.78 -23.98
N ILE A 481 -13.22 21.51 -24.10
CA ILE A 481 -14.55 20.92 -24.29
C ILE A 481 -14.57 20.02 -25.52
N LYS A 482 -14.02 20.50 -26.64
CA LYS A 482 -13.93 19.73 -27.88
C LYS A 482 -13.06 18.49 -27.71
N ALA A 483 -11.87 18.61 -27.12
CA ALA A 483 -10.96 17.48 -26.90
C ALA A 483 -11.59 16.40 -26.01
N ILE A 484 -12.08 16.81 -24.82
CA ILE A 484 -12.68 15.89 -23.84
C ILE A 484 -13.93 15.22 -24.42
N SER A 485 -14.86 15.98 -25.03
CA SER A 485 -16.08 15.40 -25.59
C SER A 485 -15.80 14.46 -26.77
N ASN A 486 -14.84 14.77 -27.63
CA ASN A 486 -14.42 13.86 -28.71
C ASN A 486 -13.77 12.60 -28.16
N TRP A 487 -12.91 12.72 -27.16
CA TRP A 487 -12.28 11.58 -26.50
C TRP A 487 -13.31 10.67 -25.82
N VAL A 488 -14.27 11.22 -25.08
CA VAL A 488 -15.40 10.45 -24.52
C VAL A 488 -16.19 9.79 -25.65
N LYS A 489 -16.55 10.52 -26.72
CA LYS A 489 -17.28 9.95 -27.87
C LYS A 489 -16.59 8.70 -28.45
N ASN A 490 -15.27 8.67 -28.41
CA ASN A 490 -14.42 7.59 -28.90
C ASN A 490 -14.17 6.44 -27.91
N GLY A 491 -14.74 6.50 -26.70
CA GLY A 491 -14.65 5.43 -25.71
C GLY A 491 -13.99 5.82 -24.38
N GLY A 492 -13.59 7.08 -24.22
CA GLY A 492 -13.07 7.59 -22.96
C GLY A 492 -14.12 7.56 -21.83
N ILE A 493 -13.64 7.46 -20.59
CA ILE A 493 -14.47 7.52 -19.38
C ILE A 493 -14.18 8.83 -18.64
N LEU A 494 -15.10 9.78 -18.69
CA LEU A 494 -15.00 11.02 -17.92
C LEU A 494 -15.64 10.83 -16.54
N VAL A 495 -14.90 11.15 -15.49
CA VAL A 495 -15.38 11.19 -14.11
C VAL A 495 -15.29 12.64 -13.65
N VAL A 496 -16.40 13.21 -13.20
CA VAL A 496 -16.45 14.59 -12.69
C VAL A 496 -16.93 14.61 -11.26
N LEU A 497 -16.08 15.12 -10.38
CA LEU A 497 -16.31 15.23 -8.94
C LEU A 497 -16.30 16.74 -8.60
N ASN A 498 -17.46 17.40 -8.65
CA ASN A 498 -17.52 18.84 -8.43
C ASN A 498 -18.11 19.16 -7.07
N ASN A 499 -17.52 20.10 -6.33
CA ASN A 499 -17.97 20.49 -5.02
C ASN A 499 -19.19 21.43 -5.07
N ASP A 500 -19.65 21.90 -3.92
CA ASP A 500 -20.76 22.85 -3.79
C ASP A 500 -20.40 24.31 -4.09
N THR A 501 -21.42 25.16 -4.09
CA THR A 501 -21.28 26.56 -4.48
C THR A 501 -20.29 27.30 -3.57
N GLY A 502 -19.30 27.97 -4.19
CA GLY A 502 -18.29 28.76 -3.47
C GLY A 502 -16.99 28.02 -3.15
N ASN A 503 -16.88 26.75 -3.55
CA ASN A 503 -15.67 25.92 -3.44
C ASN A 503 -15.22 25.34 -4.79
N ALA A 504 -15.97 25.55 -5.87
CA ALA A 504 -15.66 25.05 -7.21
C ALA A 504 -16.09 26.01 -8.32
N GLU A 505 -15.50 25.90 -9.50
CA GLU A 505 -15.90 26.61 -10.71
C GLU A 505 -17.06 25.89 -11.43
N PHE A 506 -18.18 26.60 -11.61
CA PHE A 506 -19.39 26.02 -12.22
C PHE A 506 -19.63 26.46 -13.66
N VAL A 507 -19.24 27.67 -14.04
CA VAL A 507 -19.69 28.29 -15.29
C VAL A 507 -19.07 27.60 -16.49
N HIS A 508 -17.77 27.36 -16.45
CA HIS A 508 -17.03 26.72 -17.53
C HIS A 508 -17.18 25.20 -17.47
N LEU A 509 -17.20 24.62 -16.27
CA LEU A 509 -17.51 23.20 -16.10
C LEU A 509 -18.87 22.83 -16.69
N ASN A 510 -19.93 23.62 -16.44
CA ASN A 510 -21.25 23.34 -17.00
C ASN A 510 -21.31 23.46 -18.53
N LYS A 511 -20.44 24.25 -19.18
CA LYS A 511 -20.34 24.25 -20.64
C LYS A 511 -19.85 22.91 -21.19
N LEU A 512 -18.90 22.27 -20.50
CA LEU A 512 -18.47 20.90 -20.81
C LEU A 512 -19.60 19.90 -20.53
N MET A 513 -20.17 19.94 -19.33
CA MET A 513 -21.14 18.93 -18.88
C MET A 513 -22.46 18.96 -19.66
N ALA A 514 -22.84 20.13 -20.19
CA ALA A 514 -23.98 20.26 -21.09
C ALA A 514 -23.87 19.38 -22.35
N LYS A 515 -22.64 19.05 -22.82
CA LYS A 515 -22.45 18.12 -23.96
C LYS A 515 -22.97 16.72 -23.66
N PHE A 516 -23.10 16.38 -22.38
CA PHE A 516 -23.52 15.07 -21.89
C PHE A 516 -24.90 15.08 -21.25
N GLY A 517 -25.59 16.23 -21.27
CA GLY A 517 -26.91 16.41 -20.67
C GLY A 517 -26.90 16.55 -19.15
N ILE A 518 -25.78 16.95 -18.54
CA ILE A 518 -25.62 17.15 -17.10
C ILE A 518 -25.32 18.62 -16.81
N SER A 519 -25.94 19.19 -15.78
CA SER A 519 -25.59 20.50 -15.22
C SER A 519 -25.52 20.41 -13.71
N PHE A 520 -24.46 20.94 -13.13
CA PHE A 520 -24.31 21.14 -11.69
C PHE A 520 -25.05 22.40 -11.26
N ASN A 521 -25.91 22.30 -10.25
CA ASN A 521 -26.61 23.44 -9.68
C ASN A 521 -25.67 24.20 -8.75
N GLN A 522 -25.68 25.53 -8.81
CA GLN A 522 -24.97 26.40 -7.87
C GLN A 522 -25.73 26.47 -6.55
N ASN A 523 -25.71 25.37 -5.80
CA ASN A 523 -26.33 25.22 -4.50
C ASN A 523 -25.43 24.43 -3.56
N SER A 524 -25.83 24.36 -2.30
CA SER A 524 -25.22 23.54 -1.26
C SER A 524 -26.36 22.90 -0.47
N VAL A 525 -26.49 21.58 -0.57
CA VAL A 525 -27.48 20.79 0.18
C VAL A 525 -26.76 19.79 1.09
N ASN A 526 -27.50 19.14 2.00
CA ASN A 526 -26.92 18.18 2.95
C ASN A 526 -25.89 18.78 3.91
N ARG A 527 -26.18 19.98 4.42
CA ARG A 527 -25.33 20.68 5.39
C ARG A 527 -25.24 19.90 6.70
N VAL A 528 -24.01 19.72 7.20
CA VAL A 528 -23.74 18.99 8.45
C VAL A 528 -23.21 19.94 9.51
N VAL A 529 -23.75 19.84 10.72
CA VAL A 529 -23.33 20.62 11.89
C VAL A 529 -22.45 19.76 12.80
N GLY A 530 -21.20 20.17 12.99
CA GLY A 530 -20.25 19.48 13.86
C GLY A 530 -20.01 18.03 13.41
N ARG A 531 -20.17 17.08 14.34
CA ARG A 531 -20.02 15.63 14.08
C ARG A 531 -21.37 14.90 13.95
N ASN A 532 -22.44 15.60 13.58
CA ASN A 532 -23.73 14.96 13.34
C ASN A 532 -23.75 14.27 11.97
N PHE A 533 -23.04 13.15 11.84
CA PHE A 533 -22.83 12.45 10.57
C PHE A 533 -24.14 12.03 9.88
N GLU A 534 -25.20 11.74 10.65
CA GLU A 534 -26.51 11.37 10.09
C GLU A 534 -27.11 12.47 9.20
N GLN A 535 -26.77 13.74 9.42
CA GLN A 535 -27.21 14.83 8.53
C GLN A 535 -26.60 14.74 7.13
N GLY A 536 -25.46 14.06 6.99
CA GLY A 536 -24.80 13.79 5.70
C GLY A 536 -25.10 12.39 5.17
N ALA A 537 -25.90 11.58 5.87
CA ALA A 537 -26.15 10.20 5.48
C ALA A 537 -27.07 10.09 4.27
N ILE A 538 -26.66 9.28 3.29
CA ILE A 538 -27.43 8.96 2.10
C ILE A 538 -27.51 7.43 1.99
N ASN A 539 -28.73 6.92 1.91
CA ASN A 539 -28.98 5.49 1.74
C ASN A 539 -28.92 5.13 0.25
N ILE A 540 -28.20 4.06 -0.06
CA ILE A 540 -28.04 3.51 -1.40
C ILE A 540 -28.98 2.30 -1.54
N PRO A 541 -29.90 2.31 -2.52
CA PRO A 541 -30.76 1.17 -2.81
C PRO A 541 -29.96 -0.11 -3.09
N ALA A 542 -30.44 -1.26 -2.60
CA ALA A 542 -29.74 -2.53 -2.75
C ALA A 542 -29.58 -2.99 -4.22
N ASP A 543 -30.43 -2.49 -5.11
CA ASP A 543 -30.43 -2.75 -6.55
C ASP A 543 -29.69 -1.66 -7.36
N ASN A 544 -28.96 -0.75 -6.71
CA ASN A 544 -28.18 0.28 -7.39
C ASN A 544 -27.20 -0.33 -8.42
N SER A 545 -27.16 0.25 -9.62
CA SER A 545 -26.41 -0.32 -10.74
C SER A 545 -24.89 -0.14 -10.61
N ILE A 546 -24.46 0.89 -9.86
CA ILE A 546 -23.06 1.24 -9.61
C ILE A 546 -22.66 0.72 -8.24
N PHE A 547 -23.31 1.21 -7.18
CA PHE A 547 -22.97 0.97 -5.78
C PHE A 547 -23.60 -0.33 -5.25
N LYS A 548 -23.05 -1.46 -5.69
CA LYS A 548 -23.66 -2.78 -5.46
C LYS A 548 -23.55 -3.26 -4.02
N THR A 549 -22.50 -2.90 -3.30
CA THR A 549 -22.20 -3.39 -1.96
C THR A 549 -22.41 -2.35 -0.87
N ALA A 550 -22.22 -1.06 -1.19
CA ALA A 550 -22.49 0.04 -0.26
C ALA A 550 -24.00 0.24 0.00
N ARG A 551 -24.36 0.57 1.25
CA ARG A 551 -25.76 0.80 1.66
C ARG A 551 -26.00 2.15 2.30
N LYS A 552 -25.01 2.69 3.00
CA LYS A 552 -25.09 4.00 3.64
C LYS A 552 -23.79 4.74 3.40
N VAL A 553 -23.84 5.91 2.77
CA VAL A 553 -22.65 6.75 2.53
C VAL A 553 -22.84 8.11 3.17
N TYR A 554 -21.72 8.76 3.48
CA TYR A 554 -21.67 10.12 3.96
C TYR A 554 -21.29 11.05 2.82
N ILE A 555 -22.11 12.05 2.53
CA ILE A 555 -21.83 13.11 1.57
C ILE A 555 -22.28 14.42 2.22
N LYS A 556 -21.37 15.38 2.38
CA LYS A 556 -21.65 16.67 3.04
C LYS A 556 -21.63 17.75 1.97
N GLU A 557 -22.50 18.76 2.13
CA GLU A 557 -22.43 20.03 1.37
C GLU A 557 -22.21 19.80 -0.13
N LEU A 558 -23.22 19.28 -0.80
CA LEU A 558 -23.13 18.86 -2.20
C LEU A 558 -23.90 19.78 -3.15
N SER A 559 -23.45 19.85 -4.39
CA SER A 559 -24.17 20.39 -5.55
C SER A 559 -25.17 19.37 -6.12
N THR A 560 -26.41 19.76 -6.34
CA THR A 560 -27.39 18.84 -6.97
C THR A 560 -27.30 18.91 -8.50
N LEU A 561 -27.76 17.86 -9.19
CA LEU A 561 -27.66 17.77 -10.65
C LEU A 561 -29.01 18.02 -11.35
N GLN A 562 -28.97 18.75 -12.45
CA GLN A 562 -30.05 18.82 -13.43
C GLN A 562 -29.69 17.99 -14.66
N LEU A 563 -30.63 17.17 -15.13
CA LEU A 563 -30.40 16.21 -16.22
C LEU A 563 -31.30 16.45 -17.43
N THR A 564 -30.73 16.24 -18.60
CA THR A 564 -31.43 16.08 -19.89
C THR A 564 -30.84 14.87 -20.63
N SER A 565 -31.59 14.30 -21.57
CA SER A 565 -31.09 13.17 -22.37
C SER A 565 -29.77 13.56 -23.07
N PRO A 566 -28.72 12.71 -23.05
CA PRO A 566 -28.72 11.28 -22.71
C PRO A 566 -28.41 10.94 -21.25
N ALA A 567 -28.30 11.93 -20.34
CA ALA A 567 -27.99 11.68 -18.95
C ALA A 567 -29.15 10.99 -18.20
N VAL A 568 -28.79 10.14 -17.25
CA VAL A 568 -29.71 9.42 -16.36
C VAL A 568 -29.22 9.51 -14.92
N SER A 569 -30.17 9.60 -13.98
CA SER A 569 -29.86 9.56 -12.55
C SER A 569 -29.46 8.15 -12.11
N GLN A 570 -28.51 8.08 -11.19
CA GLN A 570 -28.01 6.83 -10.58
C GLN A 570 -28.17 6.83 -9.07
N LEU A 571 -28.28 8.00 -8.44
CA LEU A 571 -28.60 8.14 -7.02
C LEU A 571 -29.40 9.42 -6.82
N ILE A 572 -30.52 9.30 -6.11
CA ILE A 572 -31.42 10.41 -5.76
C ILE A 572 -31.55 10.43 -4.23
N ASN A 573 -31.47 11.61 -3.65
CA ASN A 573 -31.78 11.84 -2.24
C ASN A 573 -33.00 12.77 -2.14
N GLY A 574 -34.15 12.24 -1.71
CA GLY A 574 -35.41 12.98 -1.76
C GLY A 574 -35.79 13.33 -3.20
N LYS A 575 -35.71 14.63 -3.55
CA LYS A 575 -35.97 15.13 -4.91
C LYS A 575 -34.69 15.44 -5.71
N ASP A 576 -33.54 15.38 -5.06
CA ASP A 576 -32.29 15.89 -5.60
C ASP A 576 -31.49 14.75 -6.24
N VAL A 577 -31.06 14.94 -7.48
CA VAL A 577 -30.16 14.00 -8.16
C VAL A 577 -28.73 14.27 -7.67
N ILE A 578 -28.08 13.25 -7.12
CA ILE A 578 -26.75 13.36 -6.50
C ILE A 578 -25.68 12.76 -7.40
N VAL A 579 -26.01 11.62 -8.04
CA VAL A 579 -25.11 10.92 -8.97
C VAL A 579 -25.83 10.74 -10.29
N ALA A 580 -25.13 11.04 -11.37
CA ALA A 580 -25.62 10.87 -12.73
C ALA A 580 -24.58 10.18 -13.62
N THR A 581 -25.09 9.58 -14.68
CA THR A 581 -24.25 9.02 -15.75
C THR A 581 -24.80 9.40 -17.11
N ALA A 582 -23.95 9.43 -18.13
CA ALA A 582 -24.38 9.57 -19.52
C ALA A 582 -23.59 8.62 -20.42
N LYS A 583 -24.25 8.12 -21.48
CA LYS A 583 -23.56 7.49 -22.61
C LYS A 583 -23.41 8.51 -23.71
N TYR A 584 -22.18 8.69 -24.20
CA TYR A 584 -21.86 9.62 -25.26
C TYR A 584 -20.96 8.94 -26.29
N GLY A 585 -21.52 8.63 -27.46
CA GLY A 585 -20.86 7.75 -28.42
C GLY A 585 -20.54 6.38 -27.80
N LYS A 586 -19.26 6.01 -27.78
CA LYS A 586 -18.78 4.76 -27.17
C LYS A 586 -18.35 4.92 -25.70
N GLY A 587 -18.23 6.15 -25.22
CA GLY A 587 -17.73 6.44 -23.88
C GLY A 587 -18.82 6.58 -22.84
N THR A 588 -18.35 6.90 -21.63
CA THR A 588 -19.19 7.00 -20.44
C THR A 588 -18.80 8.24 -19.65
N VAL A 589 -19.80 8.91 -19.09
CA VAL A 589 -19.60 10.00 -18.12
C VAL A 589 -20.20 9.57 -16.79
N PHE A 590 -19.49 9.82 -15.70
CA PHE A 590 -19.95 9.73 -14.32
C PHE A 590 -19.80 11.11 -13.69
N ALA A 591 -20.84 11.60 -13.00
CA ALA A 591 -20.81 12.87 -12.30
C ALA A 591 -21.41 12.74 -10.91
N VAL A 592 -20.80 13.40 -9.93
CA VAL A 592 -21.32 13.52 -8.56
C VAL A 592 -21.06 14.91 -8.00
N GLY A 593 -22.02 15.38 -7.21
CA GLY A 593 -22.07 16.72 -6.64
C GLY A 593 -21.16 17.04 -5.46
N ASP A 594 -20.22 16.16 -5.14
CA ASP A 594 -19.19 16.37 -4.13
C ASP A 594 -18.08 15.32 -4.33
N PRO A 595 -16.79 15.65 -4.08
CA PRO A 595 -15.68 14.71 -4.25
C PRO A 595 -15.47 13.70 -3.10
N TRP A 596 -16.50 13.28 -2.35
CA TRP A 596 -16.47 12.36 -1.18
C TRP A 596 -15.72 11.00 -1.29
N PHE A 597 -15.06 10.71 -2.40
CA PHE A 597 -14.15 9.57 -2.55
C PHE A 597 -12.73 9.82 -2.00
N TYR A 598 -12.49 10.97 -1.38
CA TYR A 598 -11.21 11.34 -0.76
C TYR A 598 -10.98 10.72 0.62
N ASN A 599 -9.73 10.76 1.07
CA ASN A 599 -9.25 10.01 2.24
C ASN A 599 -10.06 10.31 3.51
N GLU A 600 -10.46 11.57 3.72
CA GLU A 600 -11.23 11.98 4.90
C GLU A 600 -12.47 11.13 5.17
N TYR A 601 -13.12 10.62 4.11
CA TYR A 601 -14.31 9.79 4.20
C TYR A 601 -14.08 8.33 3.81
N THR A 602 -12.91 7.99 3.27
CA THR A 602 -12.64 6.63 2.80
C THR A 602 -11.64 5.87 3.64
N ASP A 603 -10.83 6.51 4.48
CA ASP A 603 -9.77 5.83 5.25
C ASP A 603 -10.23 5.22 6.60
N GLY A 604 -11.49 5.47 6.97
CA GLY A 604 -12.15 4.95 8.16
C GLY A 604 -11.79 5.61 9.49
N ARG A 605 -10.95 6.66 9.49
CA ARG A 605 -10.56 7.38 10.72
C ARG A 605 -11.62 8.36 11.21
N LYS A 606 -12.36 9.01 10.30
CA LYS A 606 -13.34 10.05 10.64
C LYS A 606 -14.77 9.52 10.80
N LEU A 607 -15.22 8.70 9.85
CA LEU A 607 -16.60 8.22 9.81
C LEU A 607 -16.83 7.04 10.77
N PRO A 608 -18.02 6.93 11.37
CA PRO A 608 -18.42 5.73 12.10
C PRO A 608 -18.44 4.47 11.20
N PRO A 609 -18.28 3.25 11.77
CA PRO A 609 -18.15 2.02 10.99
C PRO A 609 -19.37 1.60 10.14
N ASP A 610 -20.54 2.21 10.33
CA ASP A 610 -21.75 1.93 9.56
C ASP A 610 -21.80 2.66 8.20
N TYR A 611 -20.83 3.52 7.91
CA TYR A 611 -20.68 4.21 6.63
C TYR A 611 -19.78 3.43 5.67
N ASP A 612 -20.27 3.26 4.43
CA ASP A 612 -19.72 2.40 3.39
C ASP A 612 -18.95 3.19 2.31
N ASN A 613 -18.47 4.41 2.58
CA ASN A 613 -17.81 5.27 1.59
C ASN A 613 -16.66 4.56 0.85
N PHE A 614 -15.79 3.83 1.56
CA PHE A 614 -14.74 3.03 0.93
C PHE A 614 -15.28 1.90 0.04
N LYS A 615 -16.36 1.23 0.47
CA LYS A 615 -17.02 0.20 -0.36
C LYS A 615 -17.64 0.81 -1.61
N ALA A 616 -18.24 1.99 -1.48
CA ALA A 616 -18.81 2.73 -2.60
C ALA A 616 -17.75 3.18 -3.59
N ALA A 617 -16.56 3.60 -3.13
CA ALA A 617 -15.41 3.87 -3.98
C ALA A 617 -14.96 2.61 -4.76
N ASN A 618 -14.88 1.45 -4.08
CA ASN A 618 -14.58 0.16 -4.72
C ASN A 618 -15.64 -0.24 -5.75
N ASP A 619 -16.92 -0.08 -5.42
CA ASP A 619 -18.04 -0.35 -6.33
C ASP A 619 -17.97 0.54 -7.58
N LEU A 620 -17.68 1.84 -7.40
CA LEU A 620 -17.52 2.79 -8.49
C LEU A 620 -16.38 2.36 -9.42
N VAL A 621 -15.18 2.11 -8.89
CA VAL A 621 -14.04 1.70 -9.74
C VAL A 621 -14.35 0.37 -10.43
N GLY A 622 -14.93 -0.60 -9.72
CA GLY A 622 -15.36 -1.86 -10.32
C GLY A 622 -16.41 -1.69 -11.44
N TRP A 623 -17.26 -0.66 -11.35
CA TRP A 623 -18.18 -0.28 -12.42
C TRP A 623 -17.47 0.43 -13.58
N LEU A 624 -16.58 1.39 -13.30
CA LEU A 624 -15.81 2.15 -14.29
C LEU A 624 -14.97 1.23 -15.17
N VAL A 625 -14.29 0.24 -14.57
CA VAL A 625 -13.48 -0.73 -15.30
C VAL A 625 -14.30 -1.53 -16.30
N LYS A 626 -15.56 -1.85 -15.97
CA LYS A 626 -16.49 -2.53 -16.90
C LYS A 626 -16.95 -1.62 -18.05
N GLN A 627 -16.80 -0.30 -17.91
CA GLN A 627 -17.11 0.64 -18.98
C GLN A 627 -15.96 0.79 -19.99
N ILE A 628 -14.75 0.29 -19.68
CA ILE A 628 -13.62 0.37 -20.60
C ILE A 628 -13.95 -0.44 -21.86
N PRO A 629 -13.90 0.17 -23.06
CA PRO A 629 -14.20 -0.53 -24.29
C PRO A 629 -13.29 -1.75 -24.45
N GLN A 630 -13.90 -2.93 -24.62
CA GLN A 630 -13.16 -4.15 -24.90
C GLN A 630 -12.54 -4.03 -26.29
N THR A 631 -11.22 -4.23 -26.38
CA THR A 631 -10.57 -4.41 -27.68
C THR A 631 -11.01 -5.78 -28.19
N LYS A 632 -11.71 -5.81 -29.33
CA LYS A 632 -11.97 -7.09 -30.02
C LYS A 632 -10.59 -7.70 -30.31
N LYS A 633 -10.28 -8.81 -29.63
CA LYS A 633 -9.09 -9.62 -29.89
C LYS A 633 -9.21 -10.30 -31.25
#